data_AF-A0A7X8KBD8-F1
#
_entry.id   AF-A0A7X8KBD8-F1
#
_cell.length_a   1.000
_cell.length_b   1.000
_cell.length_c   1.000
_cell.angle_alpha   90.00
_cell.angle_beta   90.00
_cell.angle_gamma   90.00
#
_symmetry.space_group_name_H-M   'P 1'
#
loop_
_entity.id
_entity.type
_entity.pdbx_description
1 polymer ?
#
loop_
_entity_poly.entity_id
_entity_poly.type
_entity_poly.pdbx_seq_one_letter_code
_entity_poly.pdbx_strand_id
1 'polypeptide(L)'
;MKYVWLPMVDSYHHRKLVYDDTSGSGLRILNEKGKVLPELQEILRIVADNDLIIASGHYPYAETSVVFEEAKRLGVKRMEAVHPAHIHSKTTIEQMKTYAKEGVNMMLSGLGTLCFPLHETGPVYAAQMISEVGADHFVFGSDFGQIHNPSHIVGMRWMIQMMLTYGVSKNDLTKIFKVNPAKHLGLLS
;
A
#
# COMPACT_ATOMS: atom_id res chain seq x y z
N MET A 1 3.82 17.92 -3.04
CA MET A 1 3.82 16.46 -2.81
C MET A 1 2.93 16.18 -1.60
N LYS A 2 1.99 15.23 -1.67
CA LYS A 2 1.03 14.93 -0.58
C LYS A 2 1.37 13.68 0.24
N TYR A 3 2.39 12.93 -0.18
CA TYR A 3 2.78 11.65 0.40
C TYR A 3 4.12 11.72 1.09
N VAL A 4 4.24 11.02 2.21
CA VAL A 4 5.49 10.61 2.86
C VAL A 4 5.52 9.09 2.83
N TRP A 5 6.55 8.50 2.24
CA TRP A 5 6.69 7.05 2.10
C TRP A 5 7.66 6.52 3.16
N LEU A 6 7.27 5.44 3.84
CA LEU A 6 8.20 4.66 4.64
C LEU A 6 9.19 3.90 3.75
N PRO A 7 10.31 3.41 4.32
CA PRO A 7 11.36 2.73 3.56
C PRO A 7 10.84 1.55 2.72
N MET A 8 11.35 1.45 1.49
CA MET A 8 10.96 0.43 0.52
C MET A 8 12.10 -0.57 0.33
N VAL A 9 12.87 -0.46 -0.75
CA VAL A 9 13.99 -1.36 -1.06
C VAL A 9 15.14 -1.24 -0.03
N ASP A 10 15.25 -0.07 0.59
CA ASP A 10 16.18 0.28 1.66
C ASP A 10 15.70 -0.13 3.07
N SER A 11 14.48 -0.67 3.20
CA SER A 11 14.00 -1.22 4.46
C SER A 11 14.76 -2.49 4.87
N TYR A 12 14.95 -2.66 6.18
CA TYR A 12 15.50 -3.87 6.77
C TYR A 12 14.74 -5.13 6.32
N HIS A 13 13.40 -5.08 6.30
CA HIS A 13 12.58 -6.25 5.98
C HIS A 13 12.68 -6.64 4.50
N HIS A 14 12.65 -5.68 3.57
CA HIS A 14 12.86 -5.97 2.14
C HIS A 14 14.22 -6.61 1.90
N ARG A 15 15.29 -6.01 2.45
CA ARG A 15 16.65 -6.52 2.25
C ARG A 15 16.79 -7.96 2.76
N LYS A 16 16.29 -8.23 3.96
CA LYS A 16 16.30 -9.57 4.55
C LYS A 16 15.53 -10.57 3.68
N LEU A 17 14.35 -10.22 3.21
CA LEU A 17 13.46 -11.15 2.51
C LEU A 17 13.84 -11.37 1.04
N VAL A 18 14.22 -10.30 0.34
CA VAL A 18 14.37 -10.28 -1.13
C VAL A 18 15.81 -10.47 -1.55
N TYR A 19 16.75 -9.93 -0.76
CA TYR A 19 18.18 -10.02 -1.04
C TYR A 19 18.89 -11.07 -0.19
N ASP A 20 18.16 -11.79 0.66
CA ASP A 20 18.72 -12.73 1.64
C ASP A 20 19.82 -12.07 2.50
N ASP A 21 19.65 -10.77 2.79
CA ASP A 21 20.65 -9.98 3.52
C ASP A 21 20.61 -10.31 5.02
N THR A 22 21.66 -10.97 5.49
CA THR A 22 21.83 -11.36 6.90
C THR A 22 22.68 -10.36 7.70
N SER A 23 23.14 -9.26 7.10
CA SER A 23 24.03 -8.28 7.75
C SER A 23 23.38 -7.47 8.88
N GLY A 24 22.04 -7.45 8.95
CA GLY A 24 21.31 -6.56 9.85
C GLY A 24 21.07 -5.15 9.30
N SER A 25 21.54 -4.85 8.09
CA SER A 25 21.43 -3.54 7.43
C SER A 25 20.02 -3.19 6.97
N GLY A 26 19.78 -1.89 6.77
CA GLY A 26 18.51 -1.35 6.30
C GLY A 26 17.79 -0.53 7.36
N LEU A 27 16.89 0.34 6.91
CA LEU A 27 16.13 1.19 7.81
C LEU A 27 15.15 0.34 8.61
N ARG A 28 14.84 0.75 9.84
CA ARG A 28 13.80 0.12 10.69
C ARG A 28 12.73 1.16 10.98
N ILE A 29 11.51 0.71 11.24
CA ILE A 29 10.39 1.58 11.63
C ILE A 29 10.02 1.42 13.10
N LEU A 30 10.42 0.30 13.72
CA LEU A 30 10.26 0.00 15.14
C LEU A 30 11.62 -0.19 15.81
N ASN A 31 11.71 0.14 17.10
CA ASN A 31 12.82 -0.25 17.96
C ASN A 31 12.71 -1.72 18.40
N GLU A 32 13.70 -2.18 19.16
CA GLU A 32 13.77 -3.55 19.69
C GLU A 32 12.61 -3.93 20.61
N LYS A 33 11.88 -2.94 21.15
CA LYS A 33 10.69 -3.13 21.99
C LYS A 33 9.38 -3.12 21.19
N GLY A 34 9.47 -3.08 19.85
CA GLY A 34 8.29 -3.01 18.98
C GLY A 34 7.54 -1.68 19.03
N LYS A 35 8.21 -0.58 19.41
CA LYS A 35 7.63 0.77 19.41
C LYS A 35 8.17 1.59 18.25
N VAL A 36 7.33 2.44 17.69
CA VAL A 36 7.71 3.38 16.61
C VAL A 36 8.92 4.21 17.05
N LEU A 37 9.91 4.33 16.17
CA LEU A 37 11.13 5.09 16.44
C LEU A 37 10.83 6.57 16.75
N PRO A 38 11.57 7.22 17.67
CA PRO A 38 11.37 8.64 18.00
C PRO A 38 11.43 9.57 16.77
N GLU A 39 12.36 9.30 15.86
CA GLU A 39 12.54 10.04 14.60
C GLU A 39 11.33 9.86 13.68
N LEU A 40 10.78 8.65 13.61
CA LEU A 40 9.55 8.40 12.86
C LEU A 40 8.34 9.07 13.50
N GLN A 41 8.24 9.12 14.84
CA GLN A 41 7.18 9.89 15.51
C GLN A 41 7.25 11.39 15.18
N GLU A 42 8.45 11.96 15.03
CA GLU A 42 8.62 13.34 14.59
C GLU A 42 8.11 13.55 13.15
N ILE A 43 8.46 12.64 12.24
CA ILE A 43 7.93 12.65 10.86
C ILE A 43 6.40 12.54 10.87
N LEU A 44 5.83 11.67 11.70
CA LEU A 44 4.37 11.51 11.80
C LEU A 44 3.68 12.78 12.31
N ARG A 45 4.29 13.53 13.24
CA ARG A 45 3.78 14.85 13.66
C ARG A 45 3.79 15.85 12.50
N ILE A 46 4.88 15.89 11.73
CA ILE A 46 4.96 16.73 10.51
C ILE A 46 3.87 16.34 9.51
N VAL A 47 3.64 15.04 9.30
CA VAL A 47 2.56 14.52 8.45
C VAL A 47 1.20 15.00 8.93
N ALA A 48 0.94 14.93 10.24
CA ALA A 48 -0.32 15.39 10.84
C ALA A 48 -0.53 16.90 10.66
N ASP A 49 0.48 17.71 11.01
CA ASP A 49 0.43 19.17 10.96
C ASP A 49 0.20 19.71 9.55
N ASN A 50 0.68 18.98 8.53
CA ASN A 50 0.60 19.40 7.13
C ASN A 50 -0.49 18.69 6.33
N ASP A 51 -1.33 17.88 7.01
CA ASP A 51 -2.37 17.09 6.37
C ASP A 51 -1.79 16.30 5.17
N LEU A 52 -0.74 15.53 5.45
CA LEU A 52 -0.10 14.63 4.47
C LEU A 52 -0.63 13.21 4.63
N ILE A 53 -0.28 12.36 3.66
CA ILE A 53 -0.57 10.93 3.65
C ILE A 53 0.70 10.20 4.07
N ILE A 54 0.62 9.34 5.09
CA ILE A 54 1.68 8.38 5.38
C ILE A 54 1.41 7.09 4.61
N ALA A 55 2.35 6.69 3.76
CA ALA A 55 2.30 5.45 3.01
C ALA A 55 3.22 4.41 3.66
N SER A 56 2.73 3.17 3.79
CA SER A 56 3.54 2.07 4.32
C SER A 56 4.78 1.82 3.48
N GLY A 57 5.72 1.09 4.06
CA GLY A 57 6.94 0.64 3.40
C GLY A 57 6.86 -0.83 3.04
N HIS A 58 8.01 -1.44 2.75
CA HIS A 58 8.15 -2.88 2.60
C HIS A 58 8.27 -3.57 3.96
N TYR A 59 7.19 -3.56 4.73
CA TYR A 59 7.09 -4.23 6.04
C TYR A 59 5.81 -5.06 6.13
N PRO A 60 5.80 -6.11 6.99
CA PRO A 60 4.62 -6.92 7.20
C PRO A 60 3.52 -6.11 7.90
N TYR A 61 2.28 -6.62 7.81
CA TYR A 61 1.11 -6.08 8.50
C TYR A 61 1.40 -5.77 9.97
N ALA A 62 2.00 -6.71 10.70
CA ALA A 62 2.24 -6.59 12.14
C ALA A 62 3.09 -5.37 12.53
N GLU A 63 4.05 -4.97 11.71
CA GLU A 63 4.87 -3.78 11.98
C GLU A 63 4.21 -2.50 11.44
N THR A 64 3.60 -2.59 10.25
CA THR A 64 2.92 -1.45 9.62
C THR A 64 1.74 -0.97 10.45
N SER A 65 0.93 -1.88 11.02
CA SER A 65 -0.19 -1.52 11.88
C SER A 65 0.23 -0.75 13.12
N VAL A 66 1.37 -1.08 13.74
CA VAL A 66 1.92 -0.33 14.89
C VAL A 66 2.23 1.11 14.49
N VAL A 67 2.76 1.33 13.29
CA VAL A 67 3.02 2.69 12.78
C VAL A 67 1.72 3.43 12.49
N PHE A 68 0.72 2.78 11.89
CA PHE A 68 -0.58 3.42 11.61
C PHE A 68 -1.36 3.76 12.89
N GLU A 69 -1.34 2.89 13.91
CA GLU A 69 -1.90 3.18 15.23
C GLU A 69 -1.25 4.42 15.85
N GLU A 70 0.08 4.50 15.81
CA GLU A 70 0.81 5.66 16.32
C GLU A 70 0.56 6.92 15.49
N ALA A 71 0.50 6.79 14.16
CA ALA A 71 0.18 7.89 13.26
C ALA A 71 -1.20 8.49 13.58
N LYS A 72 -2.22 7.64 13.78
CA LYS A 72 -3.55 8.06 14.23
C LYS A 72 -3.50 8.78 15.57
N ARG A 73 -2.77 8.23 16.55
CA ARG A 73 -2.60 8.84 17.88
C ARG A 73 -1.96 10.23 17.79
N LEU A 74 -1.06 10.44 16.83
CA LEU A 74 -0.39 11.71 16.56
C LEU A 74 -1.20 12.65 15.65
N GLY A 75 -2.40 12.27 15.22
CA GLY A 75 -3.31 13.13 14.46
C GLY A 75 -3.23 12.98 12.94
N VAL A 76 -2.50 11.99 12.43
CA VAL A 76 -2.47 11.71 10.98
C VAL A 76 -3.85 11.26 10.51
N LYS A 77 -4.39 11.98 9.52
CA LYS A 77 -5.75 11.75 9.01
C LYS A 77 -5.82 10.76 7.86
N ARG A 78 -4.71 10.56 7.13
CA ARG A 78 -4.67 9.75 5.91
C ARG A 78 -3.48 8.81 5.91
N MET A 79 -3.78 7.54 5.73
CA MET A 79 -2.81 6.45 5.68
C MET A 79 -3.10 5.56 4.47
N GLU A 80 -2.04 5.01 3.89
CA GLU A 80 -2.13 4.07 2.78
C GLU A 80 -1.22 2.86 3.01
N ALA A 81 -1.78 1.66 2.99
CA ALA A 81 -1.01 0.41 2.89
C ALA A 81 -0.66 0.17 1.41
N VAL A 82 0.61 0.38 1.07
CA VAL A 82 1.15 0.22 -0.27
C VAL A 82 1.29 -1.27 -0.59
N HIS A 83 0.80 -1.67 -1.78
CA HIS A 83 0.76 -3.04 -2.33
C HIS A 83 0.65 -4.12 -1.25
N PRO A 84 -0.44 -4.14 -0.46
CA PRO A 84 -0.48 -4.85 0.82
C PRO A 84 -0.34 -6.37 0.68
N ALA A 85 -0.72 -6.94 -0.46
CA ALA A 85 -0.58 -8.35 -0.75
C ALA A 85 0.81 -8.75 -1.28
N HIS A 86 1.70 -7.78 -1.58
CA HIS A 86 3.01 -8.08 -2.17
C HIS A 86 3.90 -8.89 -1.23
N ILE A 87 4.94 -9.51 -1.78
CA ILE A 87 5.78 -10.48 -1.08
C ILE A 87 6.39 -9.94 0.23
N HIS A 88 6.61 -8.62 0.33
CA HIS A 88 7.17 -7.97 1.52
C HIS A 88 6.16 -7.74 2.63
N SER A 89 4.88 -7.64 2.29
CA SER A 89 3.82 -7.25 3.24
C SER A 89 2.92 -8.42 3.60
N LYS A 90 2.58 -9.28 2.62
CA LYS A 90 1.71 -10.46 2.74
C LYS A 90 0.48 -10.23 3.62
N THR A 91 -0.11 -9.05 3.51
CA THR A 91 -1.30 -8.67 4.27
C THR A 91 -2.45 -9.50 3.73
N THR A 92 -3.11 -10.27 4.60
CA THR A 92 -4.24 -11.12 4.20
C THR A 92 -5.49 -10.28 3.97
N ILE A 93 -6.48 -10.82 3.25
CA ILE A 93 -7.79 -10.15 3.09
C ILE A 93 -8.45 -9.81 4.43
N GLU A 94 -8.33 -10.66 5.46
CA GLU A 94 -8.86 -10.38 6.79
C GLU A 94 -8.15 -9.19 7.47
N GLN A 95 -6.83 -9.07 7.29
CA GLN A 95 -6.08 -7.91 7.73
C GLN A 95 -6.43 -6.66 6.92
N MET A 96 -6.69 -6.79 5.61
CA MET A 96 -7.18 -5.70 4.77
C MET A 96 -8.57 -5.20 5.21
N LYS A 97 -9.47 -6.11 5.59
CA LYS A 97 -10.77 -5.75 6.21
C LYS A 97 -10.58 -4.97 7.50
N THR A 98 -9.50 -5.26 8.26
CA THR A 98 -9.14 -4.49 9.46
C THR A 98 -8.69 -3.08 9.09
N TYR A 99 -7.75 -2.94 8.15
CA TYR A 99 -7.34 -1.63 7.59
C TYR A 99 -8.52 -0.81 7.04
N ALA A 100 -9.45 -1.45 6.33
CA ALA A 100 -10.66 -0.79 5.82
C ALA A 100 -11.52 -0.19 6.93
N LYS A 101 -11.81 -0.96 8.01
CA LYS A 101 -12.55 -0.48 9.19
C LYS A 101 -11.83 0.67 9.89
N GLU A 102 -10.52 0.65 9.79
CA GLU A 102 -9.60 1.61 10.39
C GLU A 102 -9.37 2.88 9.57
N GLY A 103 -9.99 3.00 8.39
CA GLY A 103 -9.86 4.15 7.50
C GLY A 103 -8.50 4.22 6.77
N VAL A 104 -7.77 3.11 6.70
CA VAL A 104 -6.52 3.00 5.93
C VAL A 104 -6.88 2.60 4.51
N ASN A 105 -6.46 3.40 3.52
CA ASN A 105 -6.60 3.03 2.11
C ASN A 105 -5.55 1.99 1.73
N MET A 106 -5.82 1.23 0.67
CA MET A 106 -4.92 0.18 0.20
C MET A 106 -4.59 0.38 -1.27
N MET A 107 -3.33 0.22 -1.64
CA MET A 107 -2.92 0.31 -3.03
C MET A 107 -3.23 -1.00 -3.77
N LEU A 108 -4.14 -0.93 -4.74
CA LEU A 108 -4.27 -1.98 -5.75
C LEU A 108 -3.11 -1.85 -6.74
N SER A 109 -2.14 -2.77 -6.66
CA SER A 109 -0.86 -2.70 -7.38
C SER A 109 -0.95 -3.24 -8.81
N GLY A 110 -0.60 -2.41 -9.80
CA GLY A 110 -0.48 -2.84 -11.19
C GLY A 110 0.64 -3.86 -11.41
N LEU A 111 1.87 -3.52 -11.00
CA LEU A 111 3.03 -4.40 -11.13
C LEU A 111 2.82 -5.72 -10.40
N GLY A 112 2.41 -5.65 -9.13
CA GLY A 112 2.18 -6.83 -8.29
C GLY A 112 1.16 -7.79 -8.92
N THR A 113 0.08 -7.23 -9.49
CA THR A 113 -0.97 -8.03 -10.11
C THR A 113 -0.62 -8.59 -11.48
N LEU A 114 0.10 -7.85 -12.32
CA LEU A 114 0.34 -8.25 -13.71
C LEU A 114 1.66 -9.00 -13.91
N CYS A 115 2.70 -8.66 -13.14
CA CYS A 115 4.06 -9.16 -13.35
C CYS A 115 4.50 -10.19 -12.30
N PHE A 116 3.78 -10.30 -11.18
CA PHE A 116 4.01 -11.33 -10.15
C PHE A 116 2.77 -12.21 -9.90
N PRO A 117 2.15 -12.80 -10.95
CA PRO A 117 0.84 -13.44 -10.83
C PRO A 117 0.83 -14.78 -10.08
N LEU A 118 2.01 -15.33 -9.74
CA LEU A 118 2.16 -16.62 -9.05
C LEU A 118 2.01 -16.53 -7.53
N HIS A 119 1.86 -15.32 -6.98
CA HIS A 119 1.69 -15.09 -5.55
C HIS A 119 0.26 -14.59 -5.23
N GLU A 120 -0.01 -14.32 -3.96
CA GLU A 120 -1.24 -13.70 -3.45
C GLU A 120 -1.47 -12.26 -3.99
N THR A 121 -0.86 -11.89 -5.11
CA THR A 121 -0.99 -10.59 -5.76
C THR A 121 -1.65 -10.64 -7.13
N GLY A 122 -1.80 -11.84 -7.73
CA GLY A 122 -2.29 -12.02 -9.09
C GLY A 122 -3.74 -11.54 -9.32
N PRO A 123 -4.22 -11.56 -10.58
CA PRO A 123 -5.47 -10.90 -10.96
C PRO A 123 -6.72 -11.52 -10.33
N VAL A 124 -6.72 -12.84 -10.09
CA VAL A 124 -7.79 -13.51 -9.34
C VAL A 124 -7.86 -13.00 -7.91
N TYR A 125 -6.70 -12.93 -7.23
CA TYR A 125 -6.64 -12.43 -5.87
C TYR A 125 -6.99 -10.95 -5.79
N ALA A 126 -6.57 -10.15 -6.78
CA ALA A 126 -6.97 -8.74 -6.90
C ALA A 126 -8.49 -8.56 -7.01
N ALA A 127 -9.16 -9.37 -7.84
CA ALA A 127 -10.62 -9.35 -7.92
C ALA A 127 -11.27 -9.78 -6.58
N GLN A 128 -10.69 -10.78 -5.90
CA GLN A 128 -11.14 -11.23 -4.59
C GLN A 128 -10.98 -10.15 -3.51
N MET A 129 -9.84 -9.45 -3.46
CA MET A 129 -9.59 -8.31 -2.57
C MET A 129 -10.68 -7.25 -2.74
N ILE A 130 -10.98 -6.86 -3.98
CA ILE A 130 -12.00 -5.85 -4.28
C ILE A 130 -13.39 -6.33 -3.84
N SER A 131 -13.72 -7.59 -4.12
CA SER A 131 -15.01 -8.19 -3.76
C SER A 131 -15.23 -8.27 -2.25
N GLU A 132 -14.22 -8.73 -1.49
CA GLU A 132 -14.36 -9.01 -0.07
C GLU A 132 -14.11 -7.81 0.85
N VAL A 133 -13.20 -6.93 0.46
CA VAL A 133 -12.85 -5.74 1.26
C VAL A 133 -13.69 -4.52 0.85
N GLY A 134 -14.05 -4.45 -0.44
CA GLY A 134 -14.84 -3.37 -1.02
C GLY A 134 -13.98 -2.36 -1.78
N ALA A 135 -14.45 -1.99 -2.98
CA ALA A 135 -13.76 -1.07 -3.88
C ALA A 135 -13.50 0.32 -3.28
N ASP A 136 -14.30 0.77 -2.31
CA ASP A 136 -14.19 2.08 -1.66
C ASP A 136 -12.90 2.25 -0.83
N HIS A 137 -12.20 1.16 -0.53
CA HIS A 137 -10.99 1.15 0.30
C HIS A 137 -9.70 1.03 -0.50
N PHE A 138 -9.79 0.96 -1.83
CA PHE A 138 -8.62 0.85 -2.71
C PHE A 138 -8.38 2.12 -3.53
N VAL A 139 -7.09 2.42 -3.72
CA VAL A 139 -6.58 3.38 -4.71
C VAL A 139 -5.67 2.65 -5.68
N PHE A 140 -5.63 3.04 -6.95
CA PHE A 140 -4.72 2.42 -7.91
C PHE A 140 -3.31 3.00 -7.81
N GLY A 141 -2.31 2.13 -7.74
CA GLY A 141 -0.91 2.48 -7.92
C GLY A 141 -0.24 1.53 -8.90
N SER A 142 0.47 2.09 -9.87
CA SER A 142 1.00 1.29 -10.97
C SER A 142 2.21 0.46 -10.55
N ASP A 143 3.08 1.03 -9.71
CA ASP A 143 4.38 0.49 -9.30
C ASP A 143 5.31 0.12 -10.48
N PHE A 144 4.99 0.66 -11.67
CA PHE A 144 5.79 0.54 -12.89
C PHE A 144 6.81 1.70 -12.99
N GLY A 145 7.77 1.55 -13.89
CA GLY A 145 8.85 2.52 -14.13
C GLY A 145 10.22 1.87 -14.24
N GLN A 146 10.31 0.57 -13.92
CA GLN A 146 11.51 -0.24 -14.14
C GLN A 146 11.64 -0.56 -15.63
N ILE A 147 12.86 -0.46 -16.15
CA ILE A 147 13.16 -0.59 -17.60
C ILE A 147 12.72 -1.92 -18.22
N HIS A 148 12.63 -2.99 -17.43
CA HIS A 148 12.27 -4.34 -17.90
C HIS A 148 10.76 -4.60 -17.88
N ASN A 149 9.97 -3.73 -17.24
CA ASN A 149 8.51 -3.89 -17.16
C ASN A 149 7.81 -3.03 -18.21
N PRO A 150 6.53 -3.34 -18.54
CA PRO A 150 5.72 -2.46 -19.38
C PRO A 150 5.69 -1.02 -18.84
N SER A 151 5.50 -0.06 -19.73
CA SER A 151 5.27 1.33 -19.30
C SER A 151 4.00 1.41 -18.45
N HIS A 152 3.96 2.36 -17.52
CA HIS A 152 2.81 2.54 -16.63
C HIS A 152 1.49 2.78 -17.40
N ILE A 153 1.54 3.36 -18.60
CA ILE A 153 0.37 3.55 -19.48
C ILE A 153 -0.16 2.20 -19.98
N VAL A 154 0.74 1.32 -20.43
CA VAL A 154 0.37 -0.03 -20.90
C VAL A 154 -0.13 -0.87 -19.72
N GLY A 155 0.60 -0.85 -18.60
CA GLY A 155 0.23 -1.57 -17.38
C GLY A 155 -1.13 -1.16 -16.82
N MET A 156 -1.44 0.14 -16.80
CA MET A 156 -2.75 0.64 -16.34
C MET A 156 -3.90 0.14 -17.23
N ARG A 157 -3.74 0.21 -18.57
CA ARG A 157 -4.75 -0.31 -19.52
C ARG A 157 -4.97 -1.79 -19.33
N TRP A 158 -3.89 -2.54 -19.17
CA TRP A 158 -3.94 -3.99 -18.96
C TRP A 158 -4.62 -4.33 -17.63
N MET A 159 -4.32 -3.61 -16.55
CA MET A 159 -4.97 -3.81 -15.25
C MET A 159 -6.49 -3.64 -15.34
N ILE A 160 -6.96 -2.58 -15.99
CA ILE A 160 -8.41 -2.35 -16.18
C ILE A 160 -9.06 -3.51 -16.95
N GLN A 161 -8.43 -3.94 -18.05
CA GLN A 161 -8.92 -5.07 -18.84
C GLN A 161 -8.99 -6.35 -18.02
N MET A 162 -7.92 -6.68 -17.27
CA MET A 162 -7.87 -7.86 -16.43
C MET A 162 -8.96 -7.82 -15.36
N MET A 163 -9.13 -6.71 -14.66
CA MET A 163 -10.15 -6.61 -13.61
C MET A 163 -11.57 -6.77 -14.18
N LEU A 164 -11.86 -6.21 -15.36
CA LEU A 164 -13.13 -6.44 -16.06
C LEU A 164 -13.32 -7.92 -16.43
N THR A 165 -12.26 -8.58 -16.93
CA THR A 165 -12.28 -10.01 -17.27
C THR A 165 -12.57 -10.88 -16.05
N TYR A 166 -12.06 -10.52 -14.87
CA TYR A 166 -12.32 -11.23 -13.61
C TYR A 166 -13.59 -10.76 -12.88
N GLY A 167 -14.45 -9.99 -13.56
CA GLY A 167 -15.80 -9.67 -13.06
C GLY A 167 -15.90 -8.44 -12.16
N VAL A 168 -14.84 -7.64 -12.02
CA VAL A 168 -14.92 -6.36 -11.31
C VAL A 168 -15.76 -5.38 -12.12
N SER A 169 -16.72 -4.72 -11.48
CA SER A 169 -17.64 -3.82 -12.18
C SER A 169 -16.93 -2.54 -12.68
N LYS A 170 -17.44 -1.94 -13.76
CA LYS A 170 -16.97 -0.63 -14.24
C LYS A 170 -17.11 0.46 -13.16
N ASN A 171 -18.13 0.36 -12.30
CA ASN A 171 -18.36 1.30 -11.22
C ASN A 171 -17.26 1.18 -10.16
N ASP A 172 -16.90 -0.03 -9.77
CA ASP A 172 -15.82 -0.27 -8.80
C ASP A 172 -14.46 0.17 -9.36
N LEU A 173 -14.18 -0.09 -10.63
CA LEU A 173 -12.97 0.43 -11.27
C LEU A 173 -12.97 1.95 -11.35
N THR A 174 -14.12 2.58 -11.57
CA THR A 174 -14.24 4.05 -11.52
C THR A 174 -13.92 4.58 -10.11
N LYS A 175 -14.36 3.89 -9.05
CA LYS A 175 -13.99 4.24 -7.68
C LYS A 175 -12.48 4.18 -7.49
N ILE A 176 -11.87 3.03 -7.79
CA ILE A 176 -10.46 2.74 -7.50
C ILE A 176 -9.50 3.61 -8.31
N PHE A 177 -9.77 3.84 -9.60
CA PHE A 177 -8.85 4.55 -10.49
C PHE A 177 -9.08 6.07 -10.52
N LYS A 178 -10.23 6.55 -10.05
CA LYS A 178 -10.61 7.97 -10.18
C LYS A 178 -11.12 8.60 -8.88
N VAL A 179 -12.19 8.05 -8.30
CA VAL A 179 -12.89 8.71 -7.19
C VAL A 179 -12.10 8.64 -5.90
N ASN A 180 -11.66 7.44 -5.50
CA ASN A 180 -10.95 7.23 -4.25
C ASN A 180 -9.60 7.95 -4.21
N PRO A 181 -8.75 7.91 -5.27
CA PRO A 181 -7.52 8.69 -5.29
C PRO A 181 -7.77 10.20 -5.16
N ALA A 182 -8.79 10.74 -5.85
CA ALA A 182 -9.14 12.15 -5.74
C ALA A 182 -9.60 12.54 -4.33
N LYS A 183 -10.45 11.71 -3.69
CA LYS A 183 -10.84 11.87 -2.29
C LYS A 183 -9.64 11.78 -1.35
N HIS A 184 -8.75 10.80 -1.58
CA HIS A 184 -7.58 10.57 -0.74
C HIS A 184 -6.58 11.73 -0.82
N LEU A 185 -6.45 12.37 -1.99
CA LEU A 185 -5.63 13.57 -2.17
C LEU A 185 -6.30 14.86 -1.67
N GLY A 186 -7.56 14.80 -1.22
CA GLY A 186 -8.33 15.98 -0.79
C GLY A 186 -8.76 16.88 -1.94
N LEU A 187 -8.95 16.32 -3.14
CA LEU A 187 -9.35 17.07 -4.35
C LEU A 187 -10.87 17.11 -4.57
N LEU A 188 -11.63 16.33 -3.81
CA LEU A 188 -13.09 16.33 -3.82
C LEU A 188 -13.57 17.03 -2.54
N SER A 189 -14.36 18.09 -2.72
CA SER A 189 -15.05 18.84 -1.66
C SER A 189 -16.28 18.10 -1.16
#